data_AF-A0A7Y3RA69-F1
#
_entry.id   AF-A0A7Y3RA69-F1
#
_cell.length_a   1.000
_cell.length_b   1.000
_cell.length_c   1.000
_cell.angle_alpha   90.00
_cell.angle_beta   90.00
_cell.angle_gamma   90.00
#
_symmetry.space_group_name_H-M   'P 1'
#
loop_
_entity.id
_entity.type
_entity.pdbx_description
1 polymer ?
#
loop_
_entity_poly.entity_id
_entity_poly.type
_entity_poly.pdbx_seq_one_letter_code
_entity_poly.pdbx_strand_id
1 'polypeptide(L)'
;MEEKIYDWEDKRKNYLLVAIICSVIGLYFFLGVITGSYIFKNSELITIEELVISESPKFMETKGKNGRKWIEFKCLNTKANFKIENFDYKCVDDDEIIDNIKIADTVAITISKKKLSNIKEDSSCEIHGLVKKNKQYLNLECRNKADNNDGTMGFIMAFTLTIMTGLVASFSNKPKIFDKFDPEVLIWIVMIILFILLRLIL
;
A
#
# COMPACT_ATOMS: atom_id res chain seq x y z
N MET A 1 -42.76 -23.80 19.79
CA MET A 1 -42.48 -22.73 18.80
C MET A 1 -41.32 -21.92 19.36
N GLU A 2 -40.12 -22.49 19.32
CA GLU A 2 -38.98 -22.10 20.17
C GLU A 2 -37.69 -21.90 19.36
N GLU A 3 -37.82 -21.62 18.06
CA GLU A 3 -36.71 -21.68 17.10
C GLU A 3 -36.14 -20.30 16.70
N LYS A 4 -36.47 -19.19 17.37
CA LYS A 4 -36.12 -17.84 16.86
C LYS A 4 -35.55 -16.81 17.84
N ILE A 5 -35.28 -17.17 19.11
CA ILE A 5 -34.63 -16.25 20.06
C ILE A 5 -33.11 -16.51 20.15
N TYR A 6 -32.67 -17.74 19.87
CA TYR A 6 -31.26 -18.15 19.93
C TYR A 6 -30.37 -17.55 18.80
N ASP A 7 -30.96 -16.96 17.76
CA ASP A 7 -30.23 -16.48 16.57
C ASP A 7 -29.69 -15.03 16.71
N TRP A 8 -30.42 -14.13 17.38
CA TRP A 8 -30.03 -12.70 17.41
C TRP A 8 -28.88 -12.42 18.38
N GLU A 9 -28.89 -13.05 19.56
CA GLU A 9 -27.88 -12.81 20.57
C GLU A 9 -26.49 -13.26 20.12
N ASP A 10 -26.40 -14.41 19.44
CA ASP A 10 -25.14 -14.91 18.91
C ASP A 10 -24.67 -14.09 17.70
N LYS A 11 -25.59 -13.66 16.80
CA LYS A 11 -25.25 -12.68 15.76
C LYS A 11 -24.71 -11.39 16.35
N ARG A 12 -25.31 -10.88 17.42
CA ARG A 12 -24.85 -9.67 18.13
C ARG A 12 -23.42 -9.83 18.65
N LYS A 13 -23.08 -10.98 19.22
CA LYS A 13 -21.71 -11.30 19.67
C LYS A 13 -20.73 -11.31 18.49
N ASN A 14 -21.12 -11.88 17.35
CA ASN A 14 -20.29 -11.88 16.15
C ASN A 14 -20.05 -10.46 15.63
N TYR A 15 -21.08 -9.62 15.54
CA TYR A 15 -20.92 -8.21 15.16
C TYR A 15 -20.01 -7.45 16.11
N LEU A 16 -20.14 -7.68 17.42
CA LEU A 16 -19.26 -7.08 18.42
C LEU A 16 -17.80 -7.54 18.24
N LEU A 17 -17.59 -8.84 17.99
CA LEU A 17 -16.26 -9.39 17.75
C LEU A 17 -15.62 -8.74 16.51
N VAL A 18 -16.37 -8.62 15.42
CA VAL A 18 -15.91 -7.94 14.20
C VAL A 18 -15.58 -6.47 14.50
N ALA A 19 -16.44 -5.77 15.24
CA ALA A 19 -16.19 -4.38 15.63
C ALA A 19 -14.87 -4.23 16.41
N ILE A 20 -14.57 -5.13 17.34
CA ILE A 20 -13.32 -5.14 18.11
C ILE A 20 -12.13 -5.39 17.18
N ILE A 21 -12.20 -6.41 16.32
CA ILE A 21 -11.11 -6.73 15.36
C ILE A 21 -10.84 -5.55 14.43
N CYS A 22 -11.89 -4.99 13.82
CA CYS A 22 -11.79 -3.82 12.96
C CYS A 22 -11.25 -2.60 13.70
N SER A 23 -11.56 -2.43 14.99
CA SER A 23 -10.99 -1.35 15.80
C SER A 23 -9.50 -1.49 15.99
N VAL A 24 -9.01 -2.70 16.26
CA VAL A 24 -7.58 -2.98 16.40
C VAL A 24 -6.85 -2.74 15.08
N ILE A 25 -7.39 -3.24 13.97
CA ILE A 25 -6.83 -3.03 12.63
C ILE A 25 -6.84 -1.53 12.26
N GLY A 26 -7.95 -0.84 12.53
CA GLY A 26 -8.06 0.59 12.29
C GLY A 26 -7.06 1.40 13.11
N LEU A 27 -6.87 1.05 14.38
CA LEU A 27 -5.87 1.68 15.24
C LEU A 27 -4.46 1.47 14.71
N TYR A 28 -4.14 0.27 14.21
CA TYR A 28 -2.85 0.00 13.57
C TYR A 28 -2.58 0.94 12.38
N PHE A 29 -3.54 1.06 11.45
CA PHE A 29 -3.42 1.99 10.31
C PHE A 29 -3.34 3.46 10.77
N PHE A 30 -4.19 3.86 11.71
CA PHE A 30 -4.23 5.21 12.26
C PHE A 30 -2.89 5.63 12.86
N LEU A 31 -2.30 4.75 13.68
CA LEU A 31 -0.98 4.97 14.26
C LEU A 31 0.07 5.09 13.15
N GLY A 32 0.01 4.24 12.13
CA GLY A 32 0.93 4.34 10.99
C GLY A 32 0.85 5.68 10.26
N VAL A 33 -0.37 6.16 9.99
CA VAL A 33 -0.61 7.46 9.33
C VAL A 33 -0.11 8.62 10.20
N ILE A 34 -0.49 8.68 11.49
CA ILE A 34 -0.13 9.81 12.37
C ILE A 34 1.37 9.84 12.68
N THR A 35 1.98 8.68 12.90
CA THR A 35 3.42 8.61 13.17
C THR A 35 4.26 8.84 11.92
N GLY A 36 3.62 8.85 10.74
CA GLY A 36 4.31 8.93 9.45
C GLY A 36 5.15 7.70 9.16
N SER A 37 4.77 6.52 9.67
CA SER A 37 5.52 5.27 9.45
C SER A 37 5.55 4.85 7.98
N TYR A 38 4.58 5.32 7.19
CA TYR A 38 4.51 5.12 5.74
C TYR A 38 5.38 6.12 4.96
N ILE A 39 5.97 7.12 5.63
CA ILE A 39 6.74 8.18 5.00
C ILE A 39 8.23 7.89 5.19
N PHE A 40 8.94 7.61 4.09
CA PHE A 40 10.39 7.61 4.12
C PHE A 40 10.91 9.04 4.27
N LYS A 41 11.73 9.26 5.29
CA LYS A 41 12.40 10.54 5.53
C LYS A 41 13.74 10.58 4.79
N ASN A 42 14.12 11.74 4.27
CA ASN A 42 15.43 11.94 3.64
C ASN A 42 16.60 11.53 4.57
N SER A 43 16.44 11.65 5.89
CA SER A 43 17.45 11.20 6.87
C SER A 43 17.70 9.69 6.84
N GLU A 44 16.76 8.89 6.36
CA GLU A 44 16.81 7.43 6.29
C GLU A 44 17.28 6.92 4.92
N LEU A 45 17.46 7.84 3.97
CA LEU A 45 17.82 7.57 2.60
C LEU A 45 19.25 8.02 2.29
N ILE A 46 19.86 7.37 1.32
CA ILE A 46 21.18 7.75 0.79
C ILE A 46 21.10 7.73 -0.73
N THR A 47 21.70 8.75 -1.35
CA THR A 47 21.87 8.80 -2.80
C THR A 47 23.23 8.26 -3.16
N ILE A 48 23.24 7.28 -4.07
CA ILE A 48 24.44 6.79 -4.72
C ILE A 48 24.54 7.53 -6.04
N GLU A 49 25.53 8.42 -6.11
CA GLU A 49 25.83 9.20 -7.30
C GLU A 49 26.64 8.38 -8.30
N GLU A 50 26.66 8.83 -9.55
CA GLU A 50 27.55 8.35 -10.61
C GLU A 50 27.47 6.85 -10.91
N LEU A 51 26.27 6.25 -10.78
CA LEU A 51 26.04 4.87 -11.18
C LEU A 51 25.95 4.77 -12.70
N VAL A 52 26.85 3.99 -13.30
CA VAL A 52 26.88 3.76 -14.75
C VAL A 52 26.05 2.53 -15.09
N ILE A 53 25.03 2.69 -15.91
CA ILE A 53 24.14 1.60 -16.35
C ILE A 53 24.90 0.58 -17.20
N SER A 54 24.89 -0.69 -16.78
CA SER A 54 25.56 -1.78 -17.48
C SER A 54 24.67 -2.48 -18.51
N GLU A 55 23.38 -2.57 -18.22
CA GLU A 55 22.35 -3.11 -19.11
C GLU A 55 21.18 -2.13 -19.16
N SER A 56 20.55 -1.96 -20.34
CA SER A 56 19.34 -1.12 -20.44
C SER A 56 18.29 -1.58 -19.42
N PRO A 57 17.58 -0.65 -18.75
CA PRO A 57 16.54 -1.01 -17.79
C PRO A 57 15.50 -1.92 -18.44
N LYS A 58 15.05 -2.93 -17.68
CA LYS A 58 14.09 -3.93 -18.19
C LYS A 58 12.81 -3.89 -17.38
N PHE A 59 11.69 -3.78 -18.08
CA PHE A 59 10.40 -4.11 -17.51
C PHE A 59 10.33 -5.60 -17.23
N MET A 60 9.87 -5.93 -16.03
CA MET A 60 9.73 -7.29 -15.55
C MET A 60 8.35 -7.47 -14.93
N GLU A 61 7.74 -8.63 -15.18
CA GLU A 61 6.44 -8.96 -14.62
C GLU A 61 6.37 -10.43 -14.21
N THR A 62 5.76 -10.72 -13.07
CA THR A 62 5.25 -12.06 -12.76
C THR A 62 3.78 -12.16 -13.12
N LYS A 63 3.39 -13.24 -13.80
CA LYS A 63 1.99 -13.48 -14.18
C LYS A 63 1.19 -14.13 -13.03
N GLY A 64 -0.10 -13.84 -12.95
CA GLY A 64 -1.05 -14.47 -12.02
C GLY A 64 -1.77 -13.50 -11.10
N LYS A 65 -2.57 -14.03 -10.15
CA LYS A 65 -3.38 -13.23 -9.20
C LYS A 65 -2.54 -12.28 -8.33
N ASN A 66 -1.30 -12.66 -8.04
CA ASN A 66 -0.34 -11.88 -7.26
C ASN A 66 0.82 -11.39 -8.13
N GLY A 67 0.53 -11.11 -9.41
CA GLY A 67 1.53 -10.58 -10.33
C GLY A 67 2.16 -9.30 -9.81
N ARG A 68 3.47 -9.17 -9.99
CA ARG A 68 4.26 -7.99 -9.61
C ARG A 68 4.90 -7.43 -10.85
N LYS A 69 4.98 -6.12 -10.91
CA LYS A 69 5.67 -5.37 -11.97
C LYS A 69 6.81 -4.58 -11.34
N TRP A 70 7.94 -4.55 -12.02
CA TRP A 70 9.09 -3.75 -11.60
C TRP A 70 9.97 -3.39 -12.80
N ILE A 71 10.78 -2.34 -12.63
CA ILE A 71 11.85 -1.99 -13.57
C ILE A 71 13.18 -2.37 -12.91
N GLU A 72 13.95 -3.23 -13.56
CA GLU A 72 15.26 -3.66 -13.07
C GLU A 72 16.40 -2.87 -13.72
N PHE A 73 17.34 -2.43 -12.89
CA PHE A 73 18.54 -1.70 -13.26
C PHE A 73 19.77 -2.50 -12.83
N LYS A 74 20.75 -2.56 -13.73
CA LYS A 74 22.09 -3.07 -13.44
C LYS A 74 23.12 -1.99 -13.71
N CYS A 75 24.11 -1.90 -12.83
CA CYS A 75 25.15 -0.88 -12.91
C CYS A 75 26.53 -1.55 -12.97
N LEU A 76 27.50 -0.94 -13.64
CA LEU A 76 28.88 -1.46 -13.74
C LEU A 76 29.64 -1.32 -12.41
N ASN A 77 29.37 -0.24 -11.68
CA ASN A 77 30.14 0.17 -10.51
C ASN A 77 29.70 -0.55 -9.22
N THR A 78 28.81 -1.54 -9.32
CA THR A 78 28.30 -2.32 -8.19
C THR A 78 27.76 -3.67 -8.65
N LYS A 79 27.85 -4.68 -7.79
CA LYS A 79 27.31 -6.02 -8.05
C LYS A 79 25.86 -6.20 -7.60
N ALA A 80 25.23 -5.15 -7.05
CA ALA A 80 23.83 -5.19 -6.64
C ALA A 80 22.89 -4.93 -7.83
N ASN A 81 21.71 -5.55 -7.77
CA ASN A 81 20.61 -5.26 -8.67
C ASN A 81 19.72 -4.20 -8.03
N PHE A 82 19.32 -3.18 -8.79
CA PHE A 82 18.38 -2.17 -8.31
C PHE A 82 17.02 -2.33 -8.99
N LYS A 83 15.95 -2.05 -8.26
CA LYS A 83 14.58 -2.23 -8.75
C LYS A 83 13.67 -1.09 -8.34
N ILE A 84 12.84 -0.61 -9.26
CA ILE A 84 11.67 0.21 -8.93
C ILE A 84 10.48 -0.75 -8.86
N GLU A 85 9.89 -0.93 -7.67
CA GLU A 85 8.78 -1.85 -7.44
C GLU A 85 7.71 -1.23 -6.51
N ASN A 86 6.63 -1.96 -6.24
CA ASN A 86 5.59 -1.58 -5.28
C ASN A 86 5.01 -0.17 -5.48
N PHE A 87 5.08 0.67 -4.45
CA PHE A 87 4.57 2.05 -4.48
C PHE A 87 5.44 2.96 -5.35
N ASP A 88 6.76 2.71 -5.40
CA ASP A 88 7.67 3.48 -6.26
C ASP A 88 7.34 3.24 -7.74
N TYR A 89 6.95 2.01 -8.10
CA TYR A 89 6.53 1.68 -9.47
C TYR A 89 5.21 2.35 -9.89
N LYS A 90 4.30 2.65 -8.96
CA LYS A 90 3.08 3.42 -9.29
C LYS A 90 3.37 4.89 -9.63
N CYS A 91 4.60 5.35 -9.38
CA CYS A 91 5.02 6.73 -9.48
C CYS A 91 5.99 7.01 -10.63
N VAL A 92 6.15 6.04 -11.54
CA VAL A 92 7.02 6.17 -12.71
C VAL A 92 6.22 6.00 -14.00
N ASP A 93 6.74 6.59 -15.06
CA ASP A 93 6.37 6.28 -16.44
C ASP A 93 7.39 5.27 -17.00
N ASP A 94 6.92 4.04 -17.20
CA ASP A 94 7.76 2.92 -17.66
C ASP A 94 8.39 3.21 -19.02
N ASP A 95 7.60 3.73 -19.95
CA ASP A 95 8.04 4.03 -21.31
C ASP A 95 9.08 5.14 -21.26
N GLU A 96 8.84 6.17 -20.43
CA GLU A 96 9.80 7.25 -20.24
C GLU A 96 11.14 6.76 -19.70
N ILE A 97 11.14 5.86 -18.71
CA ILE A 97 12.37 5.30 -18.14
C ILE A 97 13.11 4.43 -19.17
N ILE A 98 12.41 3.52 -19.83
CA ILE A 98 12.99 2.56 -20.77
C ILE A 98 13.53 3.27 -22.02
N ASP A 99 12.85 4.31 -22.49
CA ASP A 99 13.25 5.07 -23.67
C ASP A 99 14.38 6.04 -23.40
N ASN A 100 14.42 6.66 -22.22
CA ASN A 100 15.40 7.69 -21.92
C ASN A 100 16.66 7.20 -21.22
N ILE A 101 16.65 6.05 -20.54
CA ILE A 101 17.83 5.52 -19.83
C ILE A 101 18.39 4.31 -20.60
N LYS A 102 19.64 4.44 -21.06
CA LYS A 102 20.35 3.46 -21.90
C LYS A 102 21.65 3.02 -21.23
N ILE A 103 22.27 2.00 -21.82
CA ILE A 103 23.60 1.52 -21.43
C ILE A 103 24.61 2.67 -21.46
N ALA A 104 25.54 2.66 -20.50
CA ALA A 104 26.58 3.66 -20.28
C ALA A 104 26.08 5.06 -19.85
N ASP A 105 24.77 5.26 -19.68
CA ASP A 105 24.29 6.45 -19.00
C ASP A 105 24.70 6.45 -17.53
N THR A 106 24.94 7.65 -17.01
CA THR A 106 25.15 7.89 -15.59
C THR A 106 23.85 8.33 -14.93
N VAL A 107 23.50 7.70 -13.82
CA VAL A 107 22.31 8.00 -13.01
C VAL A 107 22.67 8.17 -11.55
N ALA A 108 21.81 8.87 -10.82
CA ALA A 108 21.82 8.93 -9.37
C ALA A 108 20.59 8.19 -8.84
N ILE A 109 20.81 7.29 -7.89
CA ILE A 109 19.76 6.44 -7.31
C ILE A 109 19.71 6.66 -5.80
N THR A 110 18.52 6.91 -5.28
CA THR A 110 18.27 7.02 -3.84
C THR A 110 17.71 5.70 -3.30
N ILE A 111 18.33 5.17 -2.25
CA ILE A 111 17.94 3.92 -1.58
C ILE A 111 17.86 4.09 -0.06
N SER A 112 17.31 3.10 0.64
CA SER A 112 17.35 3.07 2.11
C SER A 112 18.76 2.83 2.66
N LYS A 113 19.18 3.64 3.65
CA LYS A 113 20.45 3.46 4.37
C LYS A 113 20.59 2.07 5.01
N LYS A 114 19.47 1.48 5.46
CA LYS A 114 19.44 0.13 6.06
C LYS A 114 19.85 -0.96 5.07
N LYS A 115 19.71 -0.71 3.77
CA LYS A 115 20.09 -1.64 2.70
C LYS A 115 21.53 -1.44 2.25
N LEU A 116 22.15 -0.30 2.53
CA LEU A 116 23.54 0.01 2.15
C LEU A 116 24.54 -1.01 2.70
N SER A 117 24.41 -1.41 3.96
CA SER A 117 25.27 -2.45 4.57
C SER A 117 25.01 -3.87 4.03
N ASN A 118 23.92 -4.05 3.28
CA ASN A 118 23.48 -5.32 2.72
C ASN A 118 23.64 -5.36 1.19
N ILE A 119 24.31 -4.38 0.58
CA ILE A 119 24.77 -4.43 -0.82
C ILE A 119 25.89 -5.48 -0.91
N LYS A 120 25.51 -6.74 -0.79
CA LYS A 120 26.32 -7.92 -1.13
C LYS A 120 25.86 -8.42 -2.48
N GLU A 121 26.70 -9.23 -3.12
CA GLU A 121 26.34 -9.97 -4.35
C GLU A 121 24.94 -10.59 -4.20
N ASP A 122 24.12 -10.45 -5.25
CA ASP A 122 22.76 -10.99 -5.39
C ASP A 122 21.65 -10.36 -4.52
N SER A 123 21.93 -9.27 -3.80
CA SER A 123 20.87 -8.50 -3.12
C SER A 123 20.16 -7.55 -4.09
N SER A 124 18.82 -7.52 -4.06
CA SER A 124 18.03 -6.49 -4.75
C SER A 124 17.77 -5.30 -3.82
N CYS A 125 18.09 -4.10 -4.30
CA CYS A 125 17.83 -2.85 -3.60
C CYS A 125 16.67 -2.10 -4.28
N GLU A 126 15.66 -1.75 -3.50
CA GLU A 126 14.56 -0.91 -3.96
C GLU A 126 15.04 0.53 -4.14
N ILE A 127 14.67 1.13 -5.28
CA ILE A 127 14.96 2.49 -5.65
C ILE A 127 13.79 3.37 -5.23
N HIS A 128 14.06 4.38 -4.41
CA HIS A 128 13.08 5.36 -3.94
C HIS A 128 13.25 6.75 -4.58
N GLY A 129 14.28 6.92 -5.41
CA GLY A 129 14.53 8.13 -6.19
C GLY A 129 15.47 7.84 -7.35
N LEU A 130 15.19 8.43 -8.51
CA LEU A 130 15.98 8.23 -9.72
C LEU A 130 16.14 9.56 -10.47
N VAL A 131 17.39 9.95 -10.72
CA VAL A 131 17.73 11.18 -11.44
C VAL A 131 18.76 10.87 -12.53
N LYS A 132 18.56 11.43 -13.72
CA LYS A 132 19.53 11.42 -14.83
C LYS A 132 19.59 12.79 -15.47
N LYS A 133 20.79 13.36 -15.63
CA LYS A 133 21.03 14.67 -16.29
C LYS A 133 20.09 15.77 -15.77
N ASN A 134 19.96 15.91 -14.46
CA ASN A 134 19.05 16.86 -13.77
C ASN A 134 17.55 16.66 -14.01
N LYS A 135 17.14 15.59 -14.69
CA LYS A 135 15.74 15.18 -14.79
C LYS A 135 15.44 14.11 -13.76
N GLN A 136 14.38 14.32 -12.97
CA GLN A 136 13.88 13.38 -11.99
C GLN A 136 12.86 12.44 -12.63
N TYR A 137 13.11 11.13 -12.56
CA TYR A 137 12.25 10.07 -13.11
C TYR A 137 11.45 9.36 -12.02
N LEU A 138 11.93 9.40 -10.78
CA LEU A 138 11.20 8.91 -9.61
C LEU A 138 11.38 9.90 -8.46
N ASN A 139 10.26 10.33 -7.89
CA ASN A 139 10.22 11.20 -6.72
C ASN A 139 9.63 10.46 -5.51
N LEU A 140 10.37 10.51 -4.40
CA LEU A 140 9.97 9.99 -3.10
C LEU A 140 8.61 10.53 -2.61
N GLU A 141 8.29 11.79 -2.94
CA GLU A 141 7.04 12.41 -2.50
C GLU A 141 5.81 11.67 -3.04
N CYS A 142 5.86 11.20 -4.29
CA CYS A 142 4.75 10.45 -4.89
C CYS A 142 4.54 9.13 -4.14
N ARG A 143 5.62 8.36 -3.90
CA ARG A 143 5.54 7.10 -3.16
C ARG A 143 5.04 7.30 -1.73
N ASN A 144 5.58 8.30 -1.03
CA ASN A 144 5.15 8.63 0.34
C ASN A 144 3.67 9.03 0.39
N LYS A 145 3.19 9.80 -0.60
CA LYS A 145 1.77 10.15 -0.71
C LYS A 145 0.93 8.90 -0.97
N ALA A 146 1.32 8.04 -1.91
CA ALA A 146 0.58 6.84 -2.27
C ALA A 146 0.47 5.84 -1.09
N ASP A 147 1.57 5.57 -0.40
CA ASP A 147 1.61 4.66 0.76
C ASP A 147 0.77 5.21 1.93
N ASN A 148 0.94 6.51 2.23
CA ASN A 148 0.16 7.16 3.28
C ASN A 148 -1.35 7.25 2.95
N ASN A 149 -1.70 7.44 1.68
CA ASN A 149 -3.09 7.44 1.21
C ASN A 149 -3.73 6.05 1.33
N ASP A 150 -3.02 4.99 0.94
CA ASP A 150 -3.50 3.61 1.13
C ASP A 150 -3.65 3.28 2.64
N GLY A 151 -2.73 3.75 3.49
CA GLY A 151 -2.86 3.65 4.96
C GLY A 151 -4.08 4.41 5.51
N THR A 152 -4.32 5.62 5.01
CA THR A 152 -5.48 6.45 5.37
C THR A 152 -6.79 5.79 4.95
N MET A 153 -6.83 5.23 3.74
CA MET A 153 -7.96 4.47 3.24
C MET A 153 -8.23 3.24 4.12
N GLY A 154 -7.19 2.49 4.47
CA GLY A 154 -7.28 1.35 5.38
C GLY A 154 -7.87 1.72 6.75
N PHE A 155 -7.42 2.83 7.33
CA PHE A 155 -8.00 3.37 8.56
C PHE A 155 -9.48 3.70 8.43
N ILE A 156 -9.87 4.49 7.42
CA ILE A 156 -11.27 4.93 7.22
C ILE A 156 -12.20 3.72 7.01
N MET A 157 -11.77 2.74 6.21
CA MET A 157 -12.52 1.52 5.97
C MET A 157 -12.72 0.70 7.25
N ALA A 158 -11.65 0.47 8.01
CA ALA A 158 -11.71 -0.29 9.26
C ALA A 158 -12.57 0.43 10.32
N PHE A 159 -12.43 1.75 10.43
CA PHE A 159 -13.20 2.56 11.36
C PHE A 159 -14.70 2.57 11.01
N THR A 160 -15.04 2.65 9.72
CA THR A 160 -16.44 2.59 9.27
C THR A 160 -17.05 1.22 9.58
N LEU A 161 -16.32 0.13 9.33
CA LEU A 161 -16.75 -1.22 9.73
C LEU A 161 -16.98 -1.33 11.23
N THR A 162 -16.06 -0.81 12.04
CA THR A 162 -16.23 -0.76 13.50
C THR A 162 -17.53 -0.07 13.89
N ILE A 163 -17.81 1.12 13.34
CA ILE A 163 -19.02 1.86 13.68
C ILE A 163 -20.26 1.06 13.27
N MET A 164 -20.32 0.58 12.04
CA MET A 164 -21.53 -0.10 11.56
C MET A 164 -21.80 -1.40 12.31
N THR A 165 -20.78 -2.24 12.51
CA THR A 165 -20.92 -3.49 13.24
C THR A 165 -21.17 -3.26 14.73
N GLY A 166 -20.53 -2.26 15.34
CA GLY A 166 -20.80 -1.84 16.71
C GLY A 166 -22.22 -1.32 16.92
N LEU A 167 -22.75 -0.55 15.95
CA LEU A 167 -24.14 -0.09 15.96
C LEU A 167 -25.12 -1.26 15.89
N VAL A 168 -24.91 -2.21 14.97
CA VAL A 168 -25.73 -3.42 14.87
C VAL A 168 -25.66 -4.22 16.19
N ALA A 169 -24.47 -4.37 16.77
CA ALA A 169 -24.26 -5.05 18.03
C ALA A 169 -24.90 -4.35 19.24
N SER A 170 -25.16 -3.05 19.17
CA SER A 170 -25.77 -2.28 20.27
C SER A 170 -27.26 -2.55 20.46
N PHE A 171 -27.94 -3.12 19.47
CA PHE A 171 -29.37 -3.42 19.56
C PHE A 171 -29.63 -4.68 20.39
N SER A 172 -30.16 -4.50 21.60
CA SER A 172 -30.51 -5.61 22.49
C SER A 172 -31.49 -6.60 21.87
N ASN A 173 -32.45 -6.09 21.09
CA ASN A 173 -33.44 -6.87 20.33
C ASN A 173 -33.26 -6.61 18.83
N LYS A 174 -33.55 -7.61 17.99
CA LYS A 174 -33.46 -7.49 16.53
C LYS A 174 -34.39 -6.37 16.03
N PRO A 175 -33.85 -5.32 15.38
CA PRO A 175 -34.67 -4.32 14.71
C PRO A 175 -35.55 -4.93 13.61
N LYS A 176 -36.82 -4.50 13.52
CA LYS A 176 -37.79 -5.00 12.50
C LYS A 176 -37.31 -4.80 11.06
N ILE A 177 -36.49 -3.78 10.80
CA ILE A 177 -35.90 -3.55 9.47
C ILE A 177 -35.03 -4.74 9.03
N PHE A 178 -34.41 -5.44 9.98
CA PHE A 178 -33.58 -6.62 9.70
C PHE A 178 -34.39 -7.90 9.43
N ASP A 179 -35.72 -7.83 9.47
CA ASP A 179 -36.57 -8.90 8.93
C ASP A 179 -36.72 -8.80 7.42
N LYS A 180 -36.47 -7.61 6.84
CA LYS A 180 -36.54 -7.36 5.39
C LYS A 180 -35.16 -7.21 4.75
N PHE A 181 -34.19 -6.66 5.48
CA PHE A 181 -32.85 -6.38 4.96
C PHE A 181 -31.78 -6.96 5.89
N ASP A 182 -30.97 -7.87 5.39
CA ASP A 182 -29.86 -8.40 6.18
C ASP A 182 -28.85 -7.27 6.49
N PRO A 183 -28.50 -7.01 7.76
CA PRO A 183 -27.49 -6.02 8.12
C PRO A 183 -26.15 -6.25 7.41
N GLU A 184 -25.75 -7.49 7.12
CA GLU A 184 -24.51 -7.76 6.38
C GLU A 184 -24.55 -7.16 4.97
N VAL A 185 -25.68 -7.30 4.28
CA VAL A 185 -25.87 -6.77 2.92
C VAL A 185 -25.80 -5.24 2.94
N LEU A 186 -26.43 -4.59 3.93
CA LEU A 186 -26.36 -3.14 4.09
C LEU A 186 -24.93 -2.66 4.33
N ILE A 187 -24.19 -3.34 5.22
CA ILE A 187 -22.79 -3.05 5.50
C ILE A 187 -21.95 -3.20 4.22
N TRP A 188 -22.10 -4.30 3.48
CA TRP A 188 -21.36 -4.53 2.23
C TRP A 188 -21.61 -3.44 1.19
N ILE A 189 -22.86 -3.00 1.00
CA ILE A 189 -23.19 -1.91 0.07
C ILE A 189 -22.48 -0.62 0.47
N VAL A 190 -22.52 -0.25 1.75
CA VAL A 190 -21.84 0.95 2.26
C VAL A 190 -20.33 0.83 2.06
N MET A 191 -19.74 -0.35 2.32
CA MET A 191 -18.31 -0.58 2.16
C MET A 191 -17.84 -0.50 0.70
N ILE A 192 -18.63 -1.01 -0.24
CA ILE A 192 -18.32 -0.93 -1.68
C ILE A 192 -18.36 0.53 -2.14
N ILE A 193 -19.41 1.26 -1.77
CA ILE A 193 -19.54 2.68 -2.13
C ILE A 193 -18.38 3.48 -1.54
N LEU A 194 -18.07 3.27 -0.26
CA LEU A 194 -16.96 3.93 0.42
C LEU A 194 -15.62 3.61 -0.23
N PHE A 195 -15.37 2.34 -0.58
CA PHE A 195 -14.15 1.92 -1.26
C PHE A 195 -13.96 2.67 -2.59
N ILE A 196 -15.01 2.75 -3.41
CA ILE A 196 -14.96 3.46 -4.70
C ILE A 196 -14.70 4.95 -4.48
N LEU A 197 -15.42 5.59 -3.54
CA LEU A 197 -15.23 7.01 -3.24
C LEU A 197 -13.81 7.31 -2.77
N LEU A 198 -13.26 6.50 -1.86
CA LEU A 198 -11.91 6.68 -1.36
C LEU A 198 -10.87 6.50 -2.48
N ARG A 199 -11.05 5.55 -3.39
CA ARG A 199 -10.16 5.38 -4.56
C ARG A 199 -10.20 6.54 -5.56
N LEU A 200 -11.29 7.31 -5.58
CA LEU A 200 -11.41 8.48 -6.44
C LEU A 200 -10.81 9.74 -5.79
N ILE A 201 -10.81 9.80 -4.46
CA ILE A 201 -10.39 10.99 -3.69
C ILE A 201 -8.91 10.92 -3.26
N LEU A 202 -8.44 9.73 -2.87
CA LEU A 202 -7.09 9.48 -2.33
C LEU A 202 -6.18 8.85 -3.40
#